data_AF-A0A0J1DJP6-F1
#
_entry.id   AF-A0A0J1DJP6-F1
#
_cell.length_a   1.000
_cell.length_b   1.000
_cell.length_c   1.000
_cell.angle_alpha   90.00
_cell.angle_beta   90.00
_cell.angle_gamma   90.00
#
_symmetry.space_group_name_H-M   'P 1'
#
loop_
_entity.id
_entity.type
_entity.pdbx_description
1 polymer ?
#
loop_
_entity_poly.entity_id
_entity_poly.type
_entity_poly.pdbx_seq_one_letter_code
_entity_poly.pdbx_strand_id
1 'polypeptide(L)'
;MKNLVEVNYQQTGESTSVNNMGMRAMQARAFESRNSQYLLLKAPPASGKSRALMFLGLDKIHNQGLSKVIVAVPERSIGGSFASTKLSESGFFADWDIKPENNLCTAGGDKSKVKAFKHFMEGTDQILVCTHATLRFAFEELEDHVFNNTLVKIHDNFCRICQPMMFSLLVHAAQENLQLSVPF
;
A
#
# COMPACT_ATOMS: atom_id res chain seq x y z
N MET A 1 -33.52 13.71 -17.14
CA MET A 1 -32.39 13.64 -16.19
C MET A 1 -31.11 13.82 -16.99
N LYS A 2 -30.40 14.94 -16.81
CA LYS A 2 -29.17 15.26 -17.56
C LYS A 2 -27.97 14.68 -16.81
N ASN A 3 -27.27 13.72 -17.42
CA ASN A 3 -25.91 13.37 -17.01
C ASN A 3 -25.00 14.56 -17.33
N LEU A 4 -24.62 15.32 -16.30
CA LEU A 4 -23.62 16.39 -16.37
C LEU A 4 -22.32 15.82 -15.80
N VAL A 5 -21.51 15.26 -16.69
CA VAL A 5 -20.04 15.26 -16.77
C VAL A 5 -19.69 14.14 -17.76
N GLU A 6 -19.54 14.49 -19.03
CA GLU A 6 -18.79 13.65 -19.98
C GLU A 6 -17.30 13.92 -19.78
N VAL A 7 -16.61 13.02 -19.08
CA VAL A 7 -15.14 13.05 -19.06
C VAL A 7 -14.64 12.39 -20.33
N ASN A 8 -14.40 13.18 -21.36
CA ASN A 8 -13.70 12.72 -22.57
C ASN A 8 -12.22 12.50 -22.23
N TYR A 9 -11.86 11.27 -21.86
CA TYR A 9 -10.46 10.85 -21.84
C TYR A 9 -9.92 10.89 -23.26
N GLN A 10 -8.95 11.76 -23.54
CA GLN A 10 -8.21 11.73 -24.79
C GLN A 10 -7.53 10.35 -24.93
N GLN A 11 -7.97 9.55 -25.89
CA GLN A 11 -7.44 8.21 -26.20
C GLN A 11 -6.12 8.32 -26.98
N THR A 12 -5.13 9.04 -26.47
CA THR A 12 -3.84 9.24 -27.15
C THR A 12 -2.84 8.11 -26.87
N GLY A 13 -3.17 7.14 -26.00
CA GLY A 13 -2.25 6.08 -25.60
C GLY A 13 -1.08 6.54 -24.71
N GLU A 14 -0.88 7.86 -24.52
CA GLU A 14 0.17 8.37 -23.64
C GLU A 14 -0.02 7.95 -22.18
N SER A 15 -1.26 7.68 -21.75
CA SER A 15 -1.57 7.19 -20.40
C SER A 15 -1.09 5.76 -20.12
N THR A 16 -0.77 4.97 -21.15
CA THR A 16 -0.17 3.63 -21.02
C THR A 16 1.34 3.64 -21.22
N SER A 17 1.92 4.74 -21.70
CA SER A 17 3.37 4.91 -21.80
C SER A 17 4.02 4.79 -20.41
N VAL A 18 5.17 4.14 -20.36
CA VAL A 18 5.96 3.94 -19.14
C VAL A 18 7.25 4.75 -19.22
N ASN A 19 7.65 5.35 -18.11
CA ASN A 19 8.95 6.02 -18.01
C ASN A 19 10.10 4.99 -17.89
N ASN A 20 11.34 5.49 -17.78
CA ASN A 20 12.55 4.65 -17.65
C ASN A 20 12.57 3.76 -16.40
N MET A 21 11.67 3.99 -15.44
CA MET A 21 11.50 3.20 -14.22
C MET A 21 10.25 2.28 -14.30
N GLY A 22 9.63 2.17 -15.47
CA GLY A 22 8.47 1.29 -15.69
C GLY A 22 7.16 1.85 -15.19
N MET A 23 7.10 3.14 -14.84
CA MET A 23 5.93 3.78 -14.24
C MET A 23 5.06 4.45 -15.30
N ARG A 24 3.75 4.20 -15.25
CA ARG A 24 2.76 5.03 -15.97
C ARG A 24 2.67 6.42 -15.36
N ALA A 25 2.12 7.39 -16.08
CA ALA A 25 2.04 8.79 -15.64
C ALA A 25 1.50 8.99 -14.21
N MET A 26 0.43 8.28 -13.81
CA MET A 26 -0.11 8.36 -12.45
C MET A 26 0.86 7.80 -11.39
N GLN A 27 1.54 6.69 -11.70
CA GLN A 27 2.52 6.06 -10.83
C GLN A 27 3.74 6.97 -10.62
N ALA A 28 4.21 7.62 -11.69
CA ALA A 28 5.31 8.59 -11.63
C ALA A 28 4.96 9.78 -10.74
N ARG A 29 3.77 10.40 -10.92
CA ARG A 29 3.30 11.50 -10.06
C ARG A 29 3.20 11.09 -8.58
N ALA A 30 2.71 9.87 -8.31
CA ALA A 30 2.68 9.35 -6.96
C ALA A 30 4.10 9.21 -6.37
N PHE A 31 5.05 8.73 -7.17
CA PHE A 31 6.45 8.54 -6.79
C PHE A 31 7.22 9.85 -6.61
N GLU A 32 6.87 10.92 -7.33
CA GLU A 32 7.41 12.26 -7.08
C GLU A 32 7.09 12.73 -5.65
N SER A 33 5.93 12.33 -5.13
CA SER A 33 5.51 12.63 -3.75
C SER A 33 6.08 11.65 -2.70
N ARG A 34 7.08 10.83 -3.02
CA ARG A 34 7.60 9.78 -2.13
C ARG A 34 8.17 10.27 -0.80
N ASN A 35 8.57 11.53 -0.71
CA ASN A 35 9.11 12.10 0.53
C ASN A 35 8.02 12.55 1.51
N SER A 36 6.75 12.54 1.11
CA SER A 36 5.64 12.90 1.99
C SER A 36 5.50 11.90 3.15
N GLN A 37 5.25 12.42 4.35
CA GLN A 37 4.94 11.62 5.54
C GLN A 37 3.59 10.90 5.42
N TYR A 38 2.62 11.60 4.82
CA TYR A 38 1.30 11.09 4.49
C TYR A 38 0.99 11.34 3.02
N LEU A 39 0.46 10.32 2.34
CA LEU A 39 0.04 10.45 0.95
C LEU A 39 -1.33 9.82 0.77
N LEU A 40 -2.27 10.58 0.19
CA LEU A 40 -3.59 10.09 -0.23
C LEU A 40 -3.62 9.96 -1.75
N LEU A 41 -3.61 8.75 -2.27
CA LEU A 41 -3.66 8.49 -3.70
C LEU A 41 -5.12 8.35 -4.18
N LYS A 42 -5.70 9.45 -4.66
CA LYS A 42 -6.98 9.45 -5.37
C LYS A 42 -6.73 9.13 -6.85
N ALA A 43 -7.15 7.94 -7.30
CA ALA A 43 -7.07 7.59 -8.72
C ALA A 43 -8.29 6.75 -9.15
N PRO A 44 -8.68 6.83 -10.44
CA PRO A 44 -9.74 5.98 -10.99
C PRO A 44 -9.51 4.48 -10.76
N PRO A 45 -10.56 3.65 -10.91
CA PRO A 45 -10.41 2.20 -10.98
C PRO A 45 -9.40 1.80 -12.08
N ALA A 46 -8.66 0.71 -11.85
CA ALA A 46 -7.67 0.17 -12.78
C ALA A 46 -6.49 1.10 -13.19
N SER A 47 -6.31 2.27 -12.55
CA SER A 47 -5.19 3.17 -12.85
C SER A 47 -3.80 2.67 -12.39
N GLY A 48 -3.71 1.48 -11.80
CA GLY A 48 -2.45 0.91 -11.32
C GLY A 48 -2.00 1.44 -9.94
N LYS A 49 -2.96 1.72 -9.05
CA LYS A 49 -2.71 2.16 -7.66
C LYS A 49 -1.83 1.19 -6.88
N SER A 50 -2.09 -0.11 -6.96
CA SER A 50 -1.30 -1.14 -6.27
C SER A 50 0.16 -1.09 -6.67
N ARG A 51 0.46 -0.92 -7.96
CA ARG A 51 1.83 -0.77 -8.46
C ARG A 51 2.49 0.53 -8.02
N ALA A 52 1.75 1.66 -8.01
CA ALA A 52 2.24 2.92 -7.44
C ALA A 52 2.64 2.75 -5.97
N LEU A 53 1.80 2.05 -5.20
CA LEU A 53 2.11 1.71 -3.81
C LEU A 53 3.36 0.84 -3.71
N MET A 54 3.55 -0.17 -4.57
CA MET A 54 4.78 -0.99 -4.56
C MET A 54 6.03 -0.12 -4.66
N PHE A 55 6.11 0.75 -5.68
CA PHE A 55 7.24 1.67 -5.87
C PHE A 55 7.52 2.53 -4.63
N LEU A 56 6.46 3.11 -4.05
CA LEU A 56 6.58 3.91 -2.84
C LEU A 56 7.05 3.11 -1.63
N GLY A 57 6.66 1.84 -1.50
CA GLY A 57 7.15 1.00 -0.40
C GLY A 57 8.62 0.65 -0.52
N LEU A 58 9.03 0.27 -1.72
CA LEU A 58 10.41 -0.10 -2.00
C LEU A 58 11.34 1.09 -1.78
N ASP A 59 10.95 2.29 -2.20
CA ASP A 59 11.73 3.50 -1.94
C ASP A 59 11.83 3.81 -0.44
N LYS A 60 10.75 3.62 0.31
CA LYS A 60 10.74 3.81 1.75
C LYS A 60 11.73 2.87 2.46
N ILE A 61 11.78 1.59 2.07
CA ILE A 61 12.68 0.62 2.71
C ILE A 61 14.14 0.72 2.24
N HIS A 62 14.38 0.99 0.95
CA HIS A 62 15.73 0.99 0.39
C HIS A 62 16.42 2.35 0.47
N ASN A 63 15.66 3.46 0.43
CA ASN A 63 16.22 4.81 0.31
C ASN A 63 15.86 5.74 1.47
N GLN A 64 14.87 5.39 2.32
CA GLN A 64 14.41 6.27 3.41
C GLN A 64 14.53 5.64 4.81
N GLY A 65 15.23 4.50 4.92
CA GLY A 65 15.59 3.89 6.20
C GLY A 65 14.48 3.12 6.91
N LEU A 66 13.29 2.94 6.30
CA LEU A 66 12.25 2.09 6.88
C LEU A 66 12.64 0.61 6.77
N SER A 67 12.25 -0.20 7.75
CA SER A 67 12.60 -1.62 7.77
C SER A 67 11.53 -2.50 7.14
N LYS A 68 10.26 -2.07 7.21
CA LYS A 68 9.11 -2.90 6.83
C LYS A 68 8.01 -2.10 6.14
N VAL A 69 7.22 -2.80 5.33
CA VAL A 69 6.01 -2.34 4.64
C VAL A 69 4.88 -3.32 4.94
N ILE A 70 3.81 -2.82 5.54
CA ILE A 70 2.56 -3.57 5.71
C ILE A 70 1.53 -3.01 4.75
N VAL A 71 0.97 -3.86 3.89
CA VAL A 71 -0.17 -3.53 3.03
C VAL A 71 -1.43 -4.13 3.63
N ALA A 72 -2.36 -3.28 4.03
CA ALA A 72 -3.67 -3.68 4.53
C ALA A 72 -4.74 -3.43 3.46
N VAL A 73 -5.46 -4.48 3.07
CA VAL A 73 -6.55 -4.44 2.07
C VAL A 73 -7.91 -4.71 2.75
N PRO A 74 -9.05 -4.27 2.19
CA PRO A 74 -10.35 -4.48 2.83
C PRO A 74 -10.78 -5.94 2.74
N GLU A 75 -10.35 -6.67 1.71
CA GLU A 75 -10.74 -8.05 1.48
C GLU A 75 -9.64 -8.87 0.79
N ARG A 76 -9.74 -10.21 0.91
CA ARG A 76 -8.73 -11.17 0.46
C ARG A 76 -8.48 -11.13 -1.06
N SER A 77 -9.55 -10.98 -1.84
CA SER A 77 -9.54 -10.86 -3.31
C SER A 77 -8.59 -9.76 -3.80
N ILE A 78 -8.47 -8.65 -3.07
CA ILE A 78 -7.62 -7.51 -3.45
C ILE A 78 -6.15 -7.80 -3.16
N GLY A 79 -5.84 -8.68 -2.21
CA GLY A 79 -4.47 -9.06 -1.85
C GLY A 79 -3.67 -9.58 -3.05
N GLY A 80 -4.34 -10.22 -4.02
CA GLY A 80 -3.71 -10.66 -5.28
C GLY A 80 -3.10 -9.53 -6.11
N SER A 81 -3.57 -8.29 -5.95
CA SER A 81 -2.99 -7.11 -6.62
C SER A 81 -1.59 -6.74 -6.11
N PHE A 82 -1.15 -7.36 -5.01
CA PHE A 82 0.14 -7.15 -4.37
C PHE A 82 1.06 -8.38 -4.46
N ALA A 83 0.77 -9.33 -5.35
CA ALA A 83 1.64 -10.49 -5.59
C ALA A 83 3.07 -10.08 -6.00
N SER A 84 4.05 -10.96 -5.74
CA SER A 84 5.44 -10.72 -6.12
C SER A 84 5.55 -10.31 -7.59
N THR A 85 6.27 -9.22 -7.85
CA THR A 85 6.37 -8.59 -9.17
C THR A 85 7.80 -8.12 -9.39
N LYS A 86 8.41 -8.53 -10.52
CA LYS A 86 9.73 -8.08 -10.94
C LYS A 86 9.68 -6.68 -11.55
N LEU A 87 9.83 -5.67 -10.71
CA LEU A 87 9.80 -4.28 -11.16
C LEU A 87 11.14 -3.87 -11.81
N SER A 88 12.22 -4.57 -11.48
CA SER A 88 13.53 -4.39 -12.09
C SER A 88 13.55 -4.68 -13.59
N GLU A 89 12.76 -5.64 -14.06
CA GLU A 89 12.58 -5.92 -15.50
C GLU A 89 12.00 -4.72 -16.26
N SER A 90 11.34 -3.78 -15.57
CA SER A 90 10.86 -2.52 -16.14
C SER A 90 11.75 -1.31 -15.83
N GLY A 91 12.95 -1.51 -15.27
CA GLY A 91 13.91 -0.44 -14.97
C GLY A 91 13.85 0.14 -13.56
N PHE A 92 13.06 -0.43 -12.64
CA PHE A 92 13.07 -0.02 -11.23
C PHE A 92 14.27 -0.63 -10.46
N PHE A 93 14.67 -0.06 -9.33
CA PHE A 93 15.90 -0.48 -8.63
C PHE A 93 15.74 -1.72 -7.74
N ALA A 94 14.51 -2.19 -7.50
CA ALA A 94 14.22 -3.32 -6.63
C ALA A 94 12.96 -4.06 -7.11
N ASP A 95 12.83 -5.33 -6.71
CA ASP A 95 11.64 -6.12 -6.96
C ASP A 95 10.69 -6.08 -5.77
N TRP A 96 9.40 -6.17 -6.04
CA TRP A 96 8.40 -6.36 -5.00
C TRP A 96 8.30 -7.86 -4.74
N ASP A 97 8.95 -8.34 -3.69
CA ASP A 97 8.92 -9.76 -3.32
C ASP A 97 8.26 -10.00 -1.96
N ILE A 98 7.25 -10.85 -1.96
CA ILE A 98 6.52 -11.26 -0.77
C ILE A 98 6.67 -12.76 -0.61
N LYS A 99 7.26 -13.17 0.51
CA LYS A 99 7.29 -14.58 0.85
C LYS A 99 5.86 -15.12 1.05
N PRO A 100 5.55 -16.36 0.62
CA PRO A 100 4.22 -16.93 0.73
C PRO A 100 3.60 -16.82 2.14
N GLU A 101 4.40 -16.99 3.19
CA GLU A 101 4.00 -16.87 4.60
C GLU A 101 3.60 -15.44 5.02
N ASN A 102 4.06 -14.42 4.31
CA ASN A 102 3.75 -13.01 4.57
C ASN A 102 2.56 -12.51 3.74
N ASN A 103 1.94 -13.38 2.92
CA ASN A 103 0.66 -13.12 2.30
C ASN A 103 -0.49 -13.70 3.15
N LEU A 104 -0.97 -12.89 4.08
CA LEU A 104 -2.06 -13.24 5.00
C LEU A 104 -3.46 -13.09 4.39
N CYS A 105 -3.57 -12.78 3.09
CA CYS A 105 -4.83 -12.78 2.35
C CYS A 105 -5.26 -14.18 1.87
N THR A 106 -4.47 -15.22 2.15
CA THR A 106 -4.79 -16.62 1.86
C THR A 106 -5.85 -17.20 2.81
N ALA A 107 -6.31 -18.43 2.54
CA ALA A 107 -7.24 -19.14 3.41
C ALA A 107 -6.62 -19.41 4.80
N GLY A 108 -7.44 -19.36 5.85
CA GLY A 108 -6.99 -19.49 7.24
C GLY A 108 -7.83 -18.65 8.21
N GLY A 109 -7.75 -18.97 9.50
CA GLY A 109 -8.44 -18.24 10.58
C GLY A 109 -7.63 -17.04 11.08
N ASP A 110 -8.30 -16.09 11.72
CA ASP A 110 -7.64 -14.83 12.11
C ASP A 110 -6.55 -15.02 13.18
N LYS A 111 -6.73 -15.95 14.14
CA LYS A 111 -5.70 -16.25 15.16
C LYS A 111 -4.38 -16.73 14.55
N SER A 112 -4.43 -17.58 13.53
CA SER A 112 -3.21 -18.05 12.86
C SER A 112 -2.54 -16.93 12.07
N LYS A 113 -3.34 -16.01 11.51
CA LYS A 113 -2.84 -14.84 10.78
C LYS A 113 -2.20 -13.81 11.71
N VAL A 114 -2.77 -13.56 12.88
CA VAL A 114 -2.16 -12.70 13.90
C VAL A 114 -0.81 -13.27 14.34
N LYS A 115 -0.73 -14.59 14.59
CA LYS A 115 0.55 -15.24 14.91
C LYS A 115 1.59 -15.05 13.79
N ALA A 116 1.20 -15.25 12.53
CA ALA A 116 2.08 -15.03 11.38
C ALA A 116 2.51 -13.55 11.27
N PHE A 117 1.61 -12.61 11.55
CA PHE A 117 1.91 -11.19 11.59
C PHE A 117 2.97 -10.87 12.66
N LYS A 118 2.84 -11.44 13.86
CA LYS A 118 3.85 -11.27 14.93
C LYS A 118 5.22 -11.79 14.50
N HIS A 119 5.27 -12.99 13.92
CA HIS A 119 6.52 -13.54 13.37
C HIS A 119 7.12 -12.64 12.29
N PHE A 120 6.31 -12.04 11.43
CA PHE A 120 6.79 -11.05 10.45
C PHE A 120 7.41 -9.83 11.13
N MET A 121 6.78 -9.29 12.18
CA MET A 121 7.30 -8.13 12.91
C MET A 121 8.63 -8.44 13.62
N GLU A 122 8.79 -9.65 14.15
CA GLU A 122 10.02 -10.14 14.81
C GLU A 122 11.13 -10.50 13.81
N GLY A 123 10.76 -10.89 12.58
CA GLY A 123 11.68 -11.35 11.55
C GLY A 123 12.39 -10.23 10.77
N THR A 124 13.18 -10.62 9.77
CA THR A 124 13.90 -9.69 8.88
C THR A 124 13.13 -9.38 7.58
N ASP A 125 11.99 -10.03 7.38
CA ASP A 125 11.19 -9.83 6.17
C ASP A 125 10.64 -8.41 6.11
N GLN A 126 10.59 -7.87 4.89
CA GLN A 126 10.32 -6.45 4.68
C GLN A 126 8.88 -6.16 4.24
N ILE A 127 8.18 -7.12 3.65
CA ILE A 127 6.87 -6.86 3.03
C ILE A 127 5.84 -7.89 3.51
N LEU A 128 4.70 -7.41 3.99
CA LEU A 128 3.54 -8.21 4.38
C LEU A 128 2.25 -7.66 3.79
N VAL A 129 1.36 -8.54 3.36
CA VAL A 129 0.01 -8.20 2.88
C VAL A 129 -1.02 -8.88 3.76
N CYS A 130 -1.99 -8.12 4.27
CA CYS A 130 -3.04 -8.64 5.15
C CYS A 130 -4.37 -7.89 4.94
N THR A 131 -5.45 -8.39 5.54
CA THR A 131 -6.71 -7.63 5.55
C THR A 131 -6.71 -6.58 6.67
N HIS A 132 -7.58 -5.57 6.58
CA HIS A 132 -7.81 -4.62 7.68
C HIS A 132 -8.17 -5.33 9.00
N ALA A 133 -8.95 -6.41 8.93
CA ALA A 133 -9.30 -7.21 10.10
C ALA A 133 -8.06 -7.83 10.76
N THR A 134 -7.17 -8.46 9.98
CA THR A 134 -5.92 -9.03 10.50
C THR A 134 -5.02 -7.95 11.11
N LEU A 135 -4.89 -6.80 10.45
CA LEU A 135 -4.12 -5.67 10.99
C LEU A 135 -4.69 -5.22 12.35
N ARG A 136 -6.01 -5.03 12.44
CA ARG A 136 -6.68 -4.65 13.69
C ARG A 136 -6.41 -5.65 14.82
N PHE A 137 -6.61 -6.93 14.56
CA PHE A 137 -6.36 -7.96 15.58
C PHE A 137 -4.88 -8.05 15.98
N ALA A 138 -3.95 -7.81 15.06
CA ALA A 138 -2.53 -7.76 15.39
C ALA A 138 -2.19 -6.56 16.29
N PHE A 139 -2.81 -5.39 16.05
CA PHE A 139 -2.66 -4.21 16.90
C PHE A 139 -3.21 -4.40 18.31
N GLU A 140 -4.30 -5.16 18.47
CA GLU A 140 -4.84 -5.48 19.81
C GLU A 140 -3.86 -6.32 20.66
N GLU A 141 -2.92 -7.01 20.02
CA GLU A 141 -1.97 -7.92 20.70
C GLU A 141 -0.49 -7.48 20.63
N LEU A 142 -0.17 -6.38 19.94
CA LEU A 142 1.19 -5.87 19.76
C LEU A 142 1.31 -4.48 20.36
N GLU A 143 2.47 -4.18 20.96
CA GLU A 143 2.75 -2.84 21.47
C GLU A 143 3.04 -1.85 20.33
N ASP A 144 2.64 -0.59 20.51
CA ASP A 144 2.77 0.47 19.49
C ASP A 144 4.20 0.61 18.95
N HIS A 145 5.20 0.45 19.81
CA HIS A 145 6.61 0.62 19.46
C HIS A 145 7.11 -0.43 18.46
N VAL A 146 6.44 -1.58 18.33
CA VAL A 146 6.78 -2.64 17.36
C VAL A 146 6.60 -2.14 15.92
N PHE A 147 5.72 -1.16 15.71
CA PHE A 147 5.48 -0.54 14.41
C PHE A 147 6.43 0.63 14.11
N ASN A 148 7.36 0.93 15.01
CA ASN A 148 8.39 1.92 14.74
C ASN A 148 9.16 1.53 13.48
N ASN A 149 9.52 2.55 12.69
CA ASN A 149 10.22 2.36 11.42
C ASN A 149 9.49 1.45 10.39
N THR A 150 8.18 1.26 10.54
CA THR A 150 7.35 0.50 9.60
C THR A 150 6.42 1.42 8.81
N LEU A 151 6.39 1.25 7.50
CA LEU A 151 5.42 1.88 6.63
C LEU A 151 4.12 1.08 6.64
N VAL A 152 2.99 1.72 6.92
CA VAL A 152 1.69 1.08 6.71
C VAL A 152 0.98 1.73 5.53
N LYS A 153 0.52 0.88 4.62
CA LYS A 153 -0.28 1.26 3.46
C LYS A 153 -1.67 0.68 3.61
N ILE A 154 -2.65 1.57 3.67
CA ILE A 154 -4.05 1.21 3.72
C ILE A 154 -4.58 1.37 2.31
N HIS A 155 -4.96 0.26 1.69
CA HIS A 155 -5.58 0.25 0.37
C HIS A 155 -7.08 0.13 0.55
N ASP A 156 -7.78 1.25 0.75
CA ASP A 156 -9.24 1.31 0.62
C ASP A 156 -9.61 1.82 -0.79
N ASN A 157 -10.85 2.24 -1.04
CA ASN A 157 -11.20 2.93 -2.30
C ASN A 157 -10.29 4.16 -2.57
N PHE A 158 -9.61 4.64 -1.53
CA PHE A 158 -8.49 5.58 -1.49
C PHE A 158 -7.26 4.90 -0.86
N CYS A 159 -6.05 5.22 -1.32
CA CYS A 159 -4.84 4.65 -0.72
C CYS A 159 -4.17 5.66 0.21
N ARG A 160 -3.87 5.27 1.46
CA ARG A 160 -3.13 6.07 2.44
C ARG A 160 -1.79 5.45 2.76
N ILE A 161 -0.75 6.27 2.82
CA ILE A 161 0.59 5.90 3.28
C ILE A 161 0.85 6.64 4.59
N CYS A 162 1.30 5.93 5.63
CA CYS A 162 1.51 6.51 6.95
C CYS A 162 2.83 6.03 7.56
N GLN A 163 3.66 6.98 8.00
CA GLN A 163 4.85 6.72 8.80
C GLN A 163 4.52 6.78 10.31
N PRO A 164 5.24 6.02 11.15
CA PRO A 164 4.86 5.82 12.54
C PRO A 164 5.30 7.02 13.38
N MET A 165 4.39 7.97 13.59
CA MET A 165 4.44 8.77 14.81
C MET A 165 3.04 9.07 15.39
N MET A 166 1.95 8.67 14.73
CA MET A 166 0.59 8.87 15.27
C MET A 166 -0.43 7.90 14.64
N PHE A 167 -0.27 6.59 14.89
CA PHE A 167 -1.04 5.54 14.21
C PHE A 167 -2.43 5.26 14.82
N SER A 168 -2.64 5.60 16.10
CA SER A 168 -3.93 5.44 16.80
C SER A 168 -5.08 6.19 16.09
N LEU A 169 -4.82 7.38 15.56
CA LEU A 169 -5.80 8.19 14.83
C LEU A 169 -6.18 7.58 13.47
N LEU A 170 -5.26 6.84 12.85
CA LEU A 170 -5.44 6.27 11.51
C LEU A 170 -6.25 4.97 11.52
N VAL A 171 -6.11 4.16 12.56
CA VAL A 171 -6.96 2.97 12.76
C VAL A 171 -8.41 3.39 12.99
N HIS A 172 -8.64 4.43 13.81
CA HIS A 172 -9.97 5.02 13.99
C HIS A 172 -10.49 5.65 12.68
N ALA A 173 -9.67 6.41 11.95
CA ALA A 173 -10.07 7.00 10.68
C ALA A 173 -10.37 5.97 9.57
N ALA A 174 -9.70 4.81 9.58
CA ALA A 174 -10.00 3.69 8.68
C ALA A 174 -11.31 2.99 9.05
N GLN A 175 -11.76 3.07 10.30
CA GLN A 175 -13.07 2.57 10.74
C GLN A 175 -14.22 3.52 10.38
N GLU A 176 -13.96 4.83 10.28
CA GLU A 176 -15.01 5.86 10.14
C GLU A 176 -15.22 6.43 8.72
N ASN A 177 -14.53 5.93 7.68
CA ASN A 177 -14.58 6.53 6.33
C ASN A 177 -14.26 8.05 6.34
N LEU A 178 -13.49 8.53 7.31
CA LEU A 178 -13.28 9.97 7.49
C LEU A 178 -12.27 10.49 6.45
N GLN A 179 -12.74 11.34 5.53
CA GLN A 179 -11.91 12.01 4.53
C GLN A 179 -10.94 12.99 5.21
N LEU A 180 -9.71 12.56 5.50
CA LEU A 180 -8.59 13.48 5.64
C LEU A 180 -8.10 13.79 4.24
N SER A 181 -8.78 14.74 3.59
CA SER A 181 -8.31 15.37 2.36
C SER A 181 -7.25 16.39 2.73
N VAL A 182 -5.98 16.10 2.42
CA VAL A 182 -5.05 17.20 2.14
C VAL A 182 -5.36 17.64 0.72
N PRO A 183 -5.75 18.91 0.50
CA PRO A 183 -6.09 19.39 -0.84
C PRO A 183 -4.85 19.33 -1.75
N PHE A 184 -5.09 19.00 -3.02
CA PHE A 184 -4.22 19.40 -4.13
C PHE A 184 -4.75 20.71 -4.68
#